data_AF-D8LYZ8-F1
#
_entry.id   AF-D8LYZ8-F1
#
_cell.length_a   1.000
_cell.length_b   1.000
_cell.length_c   1.000
_cell.angle_alpha   90.00
_cell.angle_beta   90.00
_cell.angle_gamma   90.00
#
_symmetry.space_group_name_H-M   'P 1'
#
loop_
_entity.id
_entity.type
_entity.pdbx_description
1 polymer ?
#
loop_
_entity_poly.entity_id
_entity_poly.type
_entity_poly.pdbx_seq_one_letter_code
_entity_poly.pdbx_strand_id
1 'polypeptide(L)'
;MDKILGKFVWSTETSQFTEVSGCLKEEADLERLKDLFYDCVLDAGIITGSDISGDTKLRRIILSYQHFEYVIVLEKTNMSVVKRQL
;
A
#
# COMPACT_ATOMS: atom_id res chain seq x y z
N MET A 1 15.48 -14.32 5.25
CA MET A 1 14.92 -13.99 3.93
C MET A 1 13.50 -13.54 4.20
N ASP A 2 13.19 -12.26 3.98
CA ASP A 2 11.89 -11.67 4.31
C ASP A 2 10.78 -12.44 3.59
N LYS A 3 9.87 -13.07 4.35
CA LYS A 3 8.79 -13.88 3.78
C LYS A 3 7.60 -12.98 3.46
N ILE A 4 7.20 -12.91 2.19
CA ILE A 4 5.95 -12.24 1.79
C ILE A 4 4.77 -13.06 2.34
N LEU A 5 3.94 -12.43 3.16
CA LEU A 5 2.75 -13.04 3.78
C LEU A 5 1.50 -12.80 2.93
N GLY A 6 1.42 -11.65 2.26
CA GLY A 6 0.34 -11.30 1.34
C GLY A 6 0.61 -10.00 0.61
N LYS A 7 -0.16 -9.76 -0.45
CA LYS A 7 -0.10 -8.52 -1.22
C LYS A 7 -1.44 -8.18 -1.86
N PHE A 8 -1.67 -6.91 -2.11
CA PHE A 8 -2.71 -6.47 -3.03
C PHE A 8 -2.22 -5.30 -3.89
N VAL A 9 -2.86 -5.14 -5.05
CA VAL A 9 -2.74 -3.96 -5.90
C VAL A 9 -4.14 -3.41 -6.12
N TRP A 10 -4.32 -2.12 -5.86
CA TRP A 10 -5.58 -1.41 -6.05
C TRP A 10 -5.37 -0.21 -6.97
N SER A 11 -6.25 -0.02 -7.93
CA SER A 11 -6.20 1.11 -8.88
C SER A 11 -7.09 2.24 -8.42
N THR A 12 -6.54 3.46 -8.30
CA THR A 12 -7.29 4.69 -8.02
C THR A 12 -8.18 5.10 -9.20
N GLU A 13 -7.85 4.65 -10.43
CA GLU A 13 -8.59 5.00 -11.65
C GLU A 13 -9.85 4.17 -11.80
N THR A 14 -9.75 2.85 -11.58
CA THR A 14 -10.90 1.94 -11.73
C THR A 14 -11.59 1.63 -10.40
N SER A 15 -11.01 2.05 -9.27
CA SER A 15 -11.45 1.69 -7.92
C SER A 15 -11.56 0.18 -7.69
N GLN A 16 -10.71 -0.61 -8.34
CA GLN A 16 -10.73 -2.08 -8.26
C GLN A 16 -9.38 -2.65 -7.81
N PHE A 17 -9.44 -3.79 -7.12
CA PHE A 17 -8.27 -4.63 -6.87
C PHE A 17 -7.89 -5.39 -8.15
N THR A 18 -6.67 -5.20 -8.63
CA THR A 18 -6.12 -5.90 -9.80
C THR A 18 -5.33 -7.13 -9.42
N GLU A 19 -4.86 -7.20 -8.17
CA GLU A 19 -4.20 -8.37 -7.60
C GLU A 19 -4.50 -8.45 -6.10
N VAL A 20 -4.78 -9.65 -5.58
CA VAL A 20 -4.86 -9.93 -4.14
C VAL A 20 -4.34 -11.35 -3.89
N SER A 21 -3.41 -11.52 -2.94
CA SER A 21 -2.80 -12.81 -2.66
C SER A 21 -2.33 -12.98 -1.22
N GLY A 22 -2.06 -14.24 -0.84
CA GLY A 22 -1.62 -14.61 0.50
C GLY A 22 -2.67 -14.30 1.56
N CYS A 23 -2.24 -13.92 2.76
CA CYS A 23 -3.14 -13.64 3.88
C CYS A 23 -4.12 -12.48 3.60
N LEU A 24 -3.80 -11.58 2.66
CA LEU A 24 -4.66 -10.44 2.33
C LEU A 24 -5.86 -10.83 1.47
N LYS A 25 -5.89 -12.03 0.89
CA LYS A 25 -7.05 -12.55 0.14
C LYS A 25 -8.22 -12.93 1.05
N GLU A 26 -7.92 -13.30 2.29
CA GLU A 26 -8.88 -13.76 3.28
C GLU A 26 -9.20 -12.67 4.33
N GLU A 27 -8.66 -11.46 4.14
CA GLU A 27 -8.83 -10.35 5.08
C GLU A 27 -10.23 -9.74 4.92
N ALA A 28 -11.06 -9.89 5.96
CA ALA A 28 -12.45 -9.43 5.95
C ALA A 28 -12.56 -7.90 5.78
N ASP A 29 -11.56 -7.17 6.30
CA ASP A 29 -11.50 -5.71 6.28
C ASP A 29 -10.56 -5.17 5.19
N LEU A 30 -10.31 -5.92 4.11
CA LEU A 30 -9.37 -5.51 3.05
C LEU A 30 -9.69 -4.13 2.45
N GLU A 31 -10.97 -3.82 2.21
CA GLU A 31 -11.42 -2.52 1.70
C GLU A 31 -11.04 -1.38 2.65
N ARG A 32 -11.37 -1.54 3.94
CA ARG A 32 -11.03 -0.57 4.97
C ARG A 32 -9.51 -0.41 5.12
N LEU A 33 -8.76 -1.50 5.03
CA LEU A 33 -7.30 -1.47 5.09
C LEU A 33 -6.72 -0.69 3.90
N LYS A 34 -7.27 -0.90 2.71
CA LYS A 34 -6.94 -0.15 1.50
C LYS A 34 -7.27 1.34 1.63
N ASP A 35 -8.41 1.71 2.22
CA ASP A 35 -8.75 3.12 2.49
C ASP A 35 -7.70 3.75 3.39
N LEU A 36 -7.40 3.10 4.51
CA LEU A 36 -6.43 3.60 5.49
C LEU A 36 -5.03 3.76 4.89
N PHE A 37 -4.57 2.81 4.08
CA PHE A 37 -3.28 2.93 3.41
C PHE A 37 -3.26 4.01 2.33
N TYR A 38 -4.37 4.22 1.63
CA TYR A 38 -4.47 5.29 0.65
C TYR A 38 -4.42 6.67 1.32
N ASP A 39 -5.15 6.85 2.44
CA ASP A 39 -5.09 8.07 3.24
C ASP A 39 -3.65 8.34 3.74
N CYS A 40 -2.95 7.30 4.21
CA CYS A 40 -1.54 7.41 4.60
C CYS A 40 -0.66 7.91 3.43
N VAL A 41 -0.93 7.48 2.20
CA VAL A 41 -0.21 7.95 1.01
C VAL A 41 -0.51 9.41 0.72
N LEU A 42 -1.77 9.83 0.83
CA LEU A 42 -2.18 11.23 0.64
C LEU A 42 -1.47 12.14 1.66
N ASP A 43 -1.52 11.77 2.94
CA ASP A 43 -0.90 12.52 4.03
C ASP A 43 0.62 12.60 3.86
N ALA A 44 1.28 11.47 3.56
CA ALA A 44 2.72 11.45 3.31
C ALA A 44 3.11 12.26 2.07
N GLY A 45 2.27 12.28 1.03
CA GLY A 45 2.44 13.13 -0.14
C GLY A 45 2.48 14.61 0.23
N ILE A 46 1.50 15.07 1.03
CA ILE A 46 1.43 16.45 1.54
C ILE A 46 2.68 16.79 2.36
N ILE A 47 3.06 15.94 3.32
CA ILE A 47 4.21 16.18 4.21
C ILE A 47 5.52 16.29 3.43
N THR A 48 5.70 15.48 2.39
CA THR A 48 6.94 15.44 1.61
C THR A 48 6.97 16.47 0.48
N GLY A 49 5.87 17.22 0.27
CA GLY A 49 5.70 18.08 -0.90
C GLY A 49 5.79 17.30 -2.20
N SER A 50 5.36 16.03 -2.18
CA SER A 50 5.30 15.18 -3.36
C SER A 50 3.96 15.39 -4.05
N ASP A 51 4.00 15.77 -5.32
CA ASP A 51 2.82 15.69 -6.16
C ASP A 51 2.57 14.22 -6.52
N ILE A 52 1.53 13.65 -5.93
CA ILE A 52 1.13 12.26 -6.11
C ILE A 52 0.67 12.02 -7.56
N SER A 53 0.35 13.09 -8.31
CA SER A 53 0.02 13.05 -9.74
C SER A 53 1.24 13.20 -10.67
N GLY A 54 2.46 13.36 -10.13
CA GLY A 54 3.68 13.68 -10.89
C GLY A 54 4.98 13.08 -10.33
N ASP A 55 6.05 13.88 -10.33
CA ASP A 55 7.41 13.48 -9.93
C ASP A 55 7.52 13.41 -8.39
N THR A 56 7.09 12.29 -7.82
CA THR A 56 6.99 12.09 -6.38
C THR A 56 8.36 11.88 -5.73
N LYS A 57 8.65 12.61 -4.63
CA LYS A 57 9.79 12.31 -3.76
C LYS A 57 9.51 11.11 -2.85
N LEU A 58 8.23 10.81 -2.63
CA LEU A 58 7.77 9.68 -1.83
C LEU A 58 7.84 8.39 -2.66
N ARG A 59 8.89 7.60 -2.42
CA ARG A 59 9.10 6.31 -3.10
C ARG A 59 8.32 5.15 -2.50
N ARG A 60 8.16 5.13 -1.17
CA ARG A 60 7.46 4.09 -0.42
C ARG A 60 7.17 4.54 1.01
N ILE A 61 6.15 3.97 1.61
CA ILE A 61 5.84 4.05 3.04
C ILE A 61 6.06 2.66 3.63
N ILE A 62 6.68 2.58 4.80
CA ILE A 62 6.83 1.33 5.55
C ILE A 62 6.16 1.51 6.90
N LEU A 63 5.16 0.68 7.18
CA LEU A 63 4.51 0.57 8.48
C LEU A 63 4.99 -0.69 9.17
N SER A 64 5.90 -0.56 10.13
CA SER A 64 6.52 -1.68 10.83
C SER A 64 5.80 -2.01 12.13
N TYR A 65 5.52 -3.30 12.33
CA TYR A 65 5.00 -3.90 13.55
C TYR A 65 6.05 -4.86 14.13
N GLN A 66 5.78 -5.45 15.30
CA GLN A 66 6.75 -6.30 16.00
C GLN A 66 7.22 -7.53 15.18
N HIS A 67 6.36 -8.08 14.31
CA HIS A 67 6.64 -9.33 13.59
C HIS A 67 6.46 -9.25 12.07
N PHE A 68 5.98 -8.13 11.57
CA PHE A 68 5.73 -7.93 10.15
C PHE A 68 5.75 -6.44 9.84
N GLU A 69 5.78 -6.12 8.56
CA GLU A 69 5.59 -4.77 8.08
C GLU A 69 4.74 -4.74 6.82
N TYR A 70 4.09 -3.59 6.61
CA TYR A 70 3.47 -3.25 5.34
C TYR A 70 4.39 -2.31 4.57
N VAL A 71 4.70 -2.67 3.33
CA VAL A 71 5.35 -1.79 2.36
C VAL A 71 4.29 -1.31 1.40
N ILE A 72 4.09 0.00 1.34
CA ILE A 72 3.06 0.68 0.53
C ILE A 72 3.77 1.54 -0.51
N VAL A 73 3.40 1.37 -1.77
CA VAL A 73 3.93 2.15 -2.91
C VAL A 73 2.74 2.60 -3.75
N LEU A 74 2.71 3.88 -4.11
CA LEU A 74 1.78 4.39 -5.11
C LEU A 74 2.58 4.80 -6.34
N GLU A 75 2.33 4.11 -7.45
CA GLU A 75 2.92 4.42 -8.74
C GLU A 75 1.81 4.79 -9.73
N LYS A 76 1.79 6.04 -10.16
CA LYS A 76 0.73 6.61 -11.00
C LYS A 76 -0.64 6.38 -10.35
N THR A 77 -1.44 5.48 -10.92
CA THR A 77 -2.80 5.16 -10.46
C THR A 77 -2.88 3.84 -9.70
N ASN A 78 -1.76 3.16 -9.42
CA ASN A 78 -1.78 1.84 -8.75
C ASN A 78 -1.09 1.90 -7.39
N MET A 79 -1.85 1.61 -6.33
CA MET A 79 -1.32 1.41 -5.00
C MET A 79 -1.01 -0.07 -4.80
N SER A 80 0.28 -0.39 -4.63
CA SER A 80 0.77 -1.71 -4.30
C SER A 80 1.07 -1.82 -2.81
N VAL A 81 0.56 -2.84 -2.17
CA VAL A 81 0.78 -3.10 -0.74
C VAL A 81 1.29 -4.54 -0.55
N VAL A 82 2.38 -4.67 0.19
CA VAL A 82 2.99 -5.96 0.53
C VAL A 82 3.09 -6.08 2.04
N LYS A 83 2.50 -7.15 2.61
CA LYS A 83 2.73 -7.57 3.98
C LYS A 83 3.87 -8.59 3.98
N ARG A 84 4.95 -8.32 4.72
CA ARG A 84 6.08 -9.24 4.86
C ARG A 84 6.48 -9.43 6.31
N GLN A 85 6.95 -10.64 6.63
CA GLN A 85 7.49 -10.97 7.94
C GLN A 85 8.86 -10.32 8.13
N LEU A 86 9.11 -9.77 9.32
CA LEU A 86 10.43 -9.29 9.76
C LEU A 86 11.32 -10.44 10.21
#